data_AF-A0A1L5KGT0-F1
#
_entry.id   AF-A0A1L5KGT0-F1
#
_cell.length_a   1.000
_cell.length_b   1.000
_cell.length_c   1.000
_cell.angle_alpha   90.00
_cell.angle_beta   90.00
_cell.angle_gamma   90.00
#
_symmetry.space_group_name_H-M   'P 1'
#
loop_
_entity.id
_entity.type
_entity.pdbx_description
1 polymer ?
#
loop_
_entity_poly.entity_id
_entity_poly.type
_entity_poly.pdbx_seq_one_letter_code
_entity_poly.pdbx_strand_id
1 'polypeptide(L)'
;RETFEAALKAGRMTLEALGLGAYEARERADLFRRFNLQMVEEMVAMAENDAASRVAVFKRTSDMLTGIINEDRNHLSLVQRHGWQGTEEGRHTGDIADEPQNKPSA
;
A
#
# COMPACT_ATOMS: atom_id res chain seq x y z
N ARG A 1 -6.12 22.02 -0.63
CA ARG A 1 -4.80 21.43 -0.34
C ARG A 1 -4.42 21.60 1.14
N GLU A 2 -4.71 22.73 1.78
CA GLU A 2 -4.29 23.03 3.16
C GLU A 2 -4.70 22.00 4.22
N THR A 3 -5.91 21.44 4.14
CA THR A 3 -6.41 20.46 5.13
C THR A 3 -5.97 19.02 4.85
N PHE A 4 -5.50 18.72 3.65
CA PHE A 4 -5.19 17.34 3.24
C PHE A 4 -3.98 16.78 3.98
N GLU A 5 -2.92 17.57 4.11
CA GLU A 5 -1.71 17.17 4.83
C GLU A 5 -1.96 17.04 6.35
N ALA A 6 -2.82 17.89 6.90
CA ALA A 6 -3.27 17.77 8.28
C ALA A 6 -4.07 16.48 8.52
N ALA A 7 -4.97 16.13 7.60
CA ALA A 7 -5.73 14.88 7.64
C ALA A 7 -4.82 13.64 7.49
N LEU A 8 -3.84 13.67 6.58
CA LEU A 8 -2.83 12.62 6.44
C LEU A 8 -2.03 12.41 7.73
N LYS A 9 -1.61 13.50 8.38
CA LYS A 9 -0.91 13.45 9.66
C LYS A 9 -1.79 12.84 10.76
N ALA A 10 -3.05 13.26 10.85
CA ALA A 10 -4.00 12.70 11.81
C ALA A 10 -4.27 11.20 11.57
N GLY A 11 -4.40 10.79 10.31
CA GLY A 11 -4.53 9.39 9.92
C GLY A 11 -3.33 8.55 10.34
N ARG A 12 -2.11 9.05 10.10
CA ARG A 12 -0.87 8.40 10.58
C ARG A 12 -0.84 8.22 12.09
N MET A 13 -1.13 9.28 12.85
CA MET A 13 -1.17 9.21 14.31
C MET A 13 -2.19 8.18 14.81
N THR A 14 -3.32 8.07 14.11
CA THR A 14 -4.34 7.05 14.43
C THR A 14 -3.84 5.64 14.14
N LEU A 15 -3.17 5.43 13.00
CA LEU A 15 -2.57 4.13 12.67
C LEU A 15 -1.50 3.73 13.69
N GLU A 16 -0.64 4.67 14.09
CA GLU A 16 0.36 4.45 15.14
C GLU A 16 -0.31 4.07 16.48
N ALA A 17 -1.38 4.76 16.87
CA ALA A 17 -2.15 4.45 18.07
C ALA A 17 -2.85 3.07 18.03
N LEU A 18 -3.17 2.57 16.84
CA LEU A 18 -3.72 1.22 16.62
C LEU A 18 -2.64 0.12 16.60
N GLY A 19 -1.38 0.47 16.86
CA GLY A 19 -0.27 -0.48 16.97
C GLY A 19 0.55 -0.67 15.70
N LEU A 20 0.32 0.15 14.66
CA LEU A 20 1.15 0.14 13.46
C LEU A 20 2.50 0.84 13.72
N GLY A 21 3.58 0.34 13.14
CA GLY A 21 4.89 0.99 13.25
C GLY A 21 4.90 2.38 12.60
N ALA A 22 5.63 3.35 13.17
CA ALA A 22 5.68 4.72 12.65
C ALA A 22 6.19 4.82 11.19
N TYR A 23 7.12 3.93 10.81
CA TYR A 23 7.61 3.81 9.44
C TYR A 23 6.53 3.29 8.50
N GLU A 24 5.87 2.19 8.87
CA GLU A 24 4.80 1.57 8.08
C GLU A 24 3.59 2.51 7.93
N ALA A 25 3.19 3.19 9.00
CA ALA A 25 2.13 4.19 8.96
C ALA A 25 2.47 5.34 7.99
N ARG A 26 3.75 5.75 7.94
CA ARG A 26 4.23 6.76 7.00
C ARG A 26 4.18 6.26 5.56
N GLU A 27 4.66 5.07 5.27
CA GLU A 27 4.61 4.50 3.91
C GLU A 27 3.17 4.38 3.39
N ARG A 28 2.24 3.89 4.22
CA ARG A 28 0.81 3.82 3.86
C ARG A 28 0.22 5.19 3.55
N ALA A 29 0.60 6.22 4.31
CA ALA A 29 0.16 7.60 4.05
C ALA A 29 0.77 8.19 2.77
N ASP A 30 2.03 7.88 2.48
CA ASP A 30 2.71 8.33 1.25
C ASP A 30 2.13 7.66 0.00
N LEU A 31 1.76 6.37 0.09
CA LEU A 31 0.99 5.66 -0.95
C LEU A 31 -0.37 6.32 -1.18
N PHE A 32 -1.15 6.54 -0.12
CA PHE A 32 -2.45 7.21 -0.21
C PHE A 32 -2.33 8.60 -0.86
N ARG A 33 -1.31 9.39 -0.51
CA ARG A 33 -1.06 10.71 -1.13
C ARG A 33 -0.90 10.60 -2.64
N ARG A 34 -0.06 9.67 -3.12
CA ARG A 34 0.20 9.48 -4.55
C ARG A 34 -1.08 9.11 -5.31
N PHE A 35 -1.84 8.16 -4.78
CA PHE A 35 -3.11 7.75 -5.40
C PHE A 35 -4.15 8.86 -5.39
N ASN A 36 -4.26 9.62 -4.30
CA ASN A 36 -5.19 10.74 -4.22
C ASN A 36 -4.85 11.82 -5.25
N LEU A 37 -3.57 12.13 -5.44
CA LEU A 37 -3.12 13.09 -6.47
C LEU A 37 -3.44 12.60 -7.87
N GLN A 38 -3.07 11.36 -8.21
CA GLN A 38 -3.37 10.76 -9.51
C GLN A 38 -4.87 10.75 -9.82
N MET A 39 -5.70 10.42 -8.82
CA MET A 39 -7.15 10.44 -8.94
C MET A 39 -7.69 11.84 -9.23
N VAL A 40 -7.20 12.86 -8.50
CA VAL A 40 -7.62 14.24 -8.72
C VAL A 40 -7.17 14.75 -10.09
N GLU A 41 -5.97 14.39 -10.53
CA GLU A 41 -5.47 14.71 -11.87
C GLU A 41 -6.32 14.05 -12.97
N GLU A 42 -6.70 12.78 -12.81
CA GLU A 42 -7.62 12.09 -13.70
C GLU A 42 -8.99 12.79 -13.74
N MET A 43 -9.55 13.14 -12.57
CA MET A 43 -10.82 13.88 -12.49
C MET A 43 -10.77 15.25 -13.17
N VAL A 44 -9.64 15.96 -13.11
CA VAL A 44 -9.47 17.25 -13.78
C VAL A 44 -9.35 17.08 -15.30
N ALA A 45 -8.76 15.99 -15.76
CA ALA A 45 -8.60 15.69 -17.19
C ALA A 45 -9.90 15.20 -17.86
N MET A 46 -10.87 14.70 -17.08
CA MET A 46 -12.17 14.29 -17.62
C MET A 46 -13.02 15.50 -18.04
N ALA A 47 -13.43 15.54 -19.30
CA ALA A 47 -14.19 16.64 -19.91
C ALA A 47 -15.61 16.80 -19.33
N GLU A 48 -16.22 15.71 -18.83
CA GLU A 48 -17.50 15.75 -18.13
C GLU A 48 -17.29 15.62 -16.62
N ASN A 49 -17.48 16.74 -15.92
CA ASN A 49 -17.44 16.81 -14.47
C ASN A 49 -18.82 16.47 -13.87
N ASP A 50 -19.44 15.39 -14.31
CA ASP A 50 -20.69 14.91 -13.73
C ASP A 50 -20.42 14.06 -12.47
N ALA A 51 -21.42 13.95 -11.61
CA ALA A 51 -21.28 13.27 -10.33
C ALA A 51 -21.03 11.76 -10.46
N ALA A 52 -21.58 11.11 -11.48
CA ALA A 52 -21.41 9.67 -11.69
C ALA A 52 -19.98 9.36 -12.14
N SER A 53 -19.41 10.16 -13.05
CA SER A 53 -18.01 10.04 -13.47
C SER A 53 -17.03 10.21 -12.30
N ARG A 54 -17.24 11.19 -11.41
CA ARG A 54 -16.43 11.36 -10.20
C ARG A 54 -16.50 10.15 -9.26
N VAL A 55 -17.70 9.59 -9.07
CA VAL A 55 -17.87 8.40 -8.23
C VAL A 55 -17.17 7.18 -8.84
N ALA A 56 -17.22 7.02 -10.16
CA ALA A 56 -16.56 5.92 -10.86
C ALA A 56 -15.02 6.00 -10.72
N VAL A 57 -14.43 7.19 -10.88
CA VAL A 57 -12.99 7.41 -10.67
C VAL A 57 -12.62 7.11 -9.21
N PHE A 58 -13.36 7.66 -8.25
CA PHE A 58 -13.12 7.41 -6.82
C PHE A 58 -13.13 5.91 -6.47
N LYS A 59 -14.14 5.17 -6.93
CA LYS A 59 -14.26 3.72 -6.67
C LYS A 59 -13.06 2.96 -7.24
N ARG A 60 -12.71 3.20 -8.51
CA ARG A 60 -11.57 2.56 -9.17
C ARG A 60 -10.26 2.82 -8.43
N THR A 61 -9.99 4.06 -8.03
CA THR A 61 -8.77 4.39 -7.27
C THR A 61 -8.79 3.73 -5.89
N SER A 62 -9.94 3.71 -5.21
CA SER A 62 -10.10 3.06 -3.90
C SER A 62 -9.83 1.55 -3.97
N ASP A 63 -10.35 0.88 -4.99
CA ASP A 63 -10.15 -0.55 -5.21
C ASP A 63 -8.68 -0.86 -5.49
N MET A 64 -8.03 -0.05 -6.35
CA MET A 64 -6.60 -0.17 -6.65
C MET A 64 -5.72 0.03 -5.40
N LEU A 65 -6.00 1.06 -4.60
CA LEU A 65 -5.27 1.31 -3.36
C LEU A 65 -5.42 0.15 -2.37
N THR A 66 -6.64 -0.37 -2.23
CA THR A 66 -6.92 -1.51 -1.34
C THR A 66 -6.19 -2.77 -1.81
N GLY A 67 -6.17 -3.02 -3.12
CA GLY A 67 -5.42 -4.11 -3.74
C GLY A 67 -3.93 -4.04 -3.38
N ILE A 68 -3.30 -2.90 -3.65
CA ILE A 68 -1.86 -2.70 -3.41
C ILE A 68 -1.50 -2.83 -1.93
N ILE A 69 -2.29 -2.24 -1.02
CA ILE A 69 -2.04 -2.36 0.42
C ILE A 69 -2.14 -3.81 0.89
N ASN A 70 -3.10 -4.58 0.36
CA ASN A 70 -3.25 -5.98 0.72
C ASN A 70 -2.12 -6.84 0.13
N GLU A 71 -1.73 -6.60 -1.12
CA GLU A 71 -0.57 -7.24 -1.77
C GLU A 71 0.72 -6.97 -0.98
N ASP A 72 0.96 -5.72 -0.58
CA ASP A 72 2.15 -5.33 0.17
C ASP A 72 2.17 -5.95 1.57
N ARG A 73 1.03 -6.00 2.28
CA ARG A 73 0.90 -6.74 3.54
C ARG A 73 1.21 -8.23 3.35
N ASN A 74 0.69 -8.85 2.30
CA ASN A 74 0.93 -10.26 2.01
C ASN A 74 2.42 -10.49 1.69
N HIS A 75 3.03 -9.61 0.90
CA HIS A 75 4.46 -9.66 0.57
C HIS A 75 5.34 -9.50 1.83
N LEU A 76 5.05 -8.52 2.69
CA LEU A 76 5.74 -8.33 3.96
C LEU A 76 5.60 -9.55 4.87
N SER A 77 4.42 -10.16 4.95
CA SER A 77 4.22 -11.39 5.72
C SER A 77 5.05 -12.57 5.20
N LEU A 78 5.23 -12.64 3.88
CA LEU A 78 6.04 -13.67 3.22
C LEU A 78 7.53 -13.43 3.47
N VAL A 79 8.01 -12.20 3.27
CA VAL A 79 9.40 -11.79 3.54
C VAL A 79 9.76 -11.96 5.02
N GLN A 80 8.86 -11.65 5.95
CA GLN A 80 9.10 -11.86 7.39
C GLN A 80 9.21 -13.34 7.76
N ARG A 81 8.47 -14.22 7.08
CA ARG A 81 8.50 -15.67 7.33
C ARG A 81 9.78 -16.33 6.80
N HIS A 82 10.33 -15.86 5.69
CA HIS A 82 11.52 -16.42 5.04
C HIS A 82 12.81 -15.62 5.30
N GLY A 83 12.71 -14.45 5.94
CA GLY A 83 13.79 -13.47 6.11
C GLY A 83 14.13 -12.72 4.80
N TRP A 84 14.96 -11.67 4.91
CA TRP A 84 15.52 -10.96 3.74
C TRP A 84 16.42 -11.85 2.85
N GLN A 85 16.75 -13.06 3.30
CA GLN A 85 17.57 -14.05 2.58
C GLN A 85 16.75 -15.12 1.86
N GLY A 86 15.43 -14.96 1.73
CA GLY A 86 14.57 -15.98 1.10
C GLY A 86 15.11 -16.43 -0.26
N THR A 87 15.60 -17.68 -0.33
CA THR A 87 16.24 -18.37 -1.47
C THR A 87 17.55 -17.79 -1.97
N GLU A 88 18.37 -18.64 -2.63
CA GLU A 88 19.58 -18.20 -3.36
C GLU A 88 19.30 -17.14 -4.44
N GLU A 89 18.04 -17.00 -4.90
CA GLU A 89 17.63 -16.06 -5.95
C GLU A 89 16.81 -14.84 -5.46
N GLY A 90 16.49 -14.73 -4.17
CA GLY A 90 15.72 -13.60 -3.63
C GLY A 90 14.27 -13.50 -4.10
N ARG A 91 13.68 -14.60 -4.60
CA ARG A 91 12.27 -14.63 -5.07
C ARG A 91 11.31 -14.93 -3.92
N HIS A 92 10.19 -14.21 -3.89
CA HIS A 92 9.18 -14.26 -2.84
C HIS A 92 7.80 -14.54 -3.47
N THR A 93 7.67 -15.70 -4.12
CA THR A 93 6.45 -16.11 -4.86
C THR A 93 5.48 -16.94 -4.01
N GLY A 94 5.96 -17.51 -2.89
CA GLY A 94 5.19 -18.47 -2.08
C GLY A 94 5.18 -19.90 -2.63
N ASP A 95 5.95 -20.19 -3.67
CA ASP A 95 6.20 -21.55 -4.14
C ASP A 95 7.15 -22.28 -3.17
N ILE A 96 6.84 -23.55 -2.85
CA ILE A 96 7.69 -24.40 -2.00
C ILE A 96 9.01 -24.74 -2.69
N ALA A 97 9.03 -24.74 -4.03
CA ALA A 97 10.26 -24.87 -4.81
C ALA A 97 11.21 -23.67 -4.60
N ASP A 98 10.66 -22.52 -4.23
CA ASP A 98 11.38 -21.30 -3.89
C ASP A 98 11.63 -21.22 -2.37
N GLU A 99 11.97 -22.34 -1.70
CA GLU A 99 12.51 -22.31 -0.33
C GLU A 99 14.03 -22.54 -0.32
N PRO A 100 14.83 -21.75 0.41
CA PRO A 100 16.27 -21.98 0.51
C PRO A 100 16.55 -23.34 1.14
N GLN A 101 17.46 -24.11 0.51
CA GLN A 101 17.89 -25.43 1.01
C GLN A 101 18.51 -25.35 2.41
N ASN A 102 19.12 -24.22 2.75
CA ASN A 102 19.73 -24.00 4.05
C ASN A 102 18.85 -23.08 4.91
N LYS A 103 18.01 -23.68 5.75
CA LYS A 103 17.22 -22.95 6.75
C LYS A 103 18.10 -22.71 7.99
N PRO A 104 18.23 -21.47 8.50
CA PRO A 104 18.93 -21.25 9.75
C PRO A 104 18.23 -22.04 10.86
N SER A 105 18.96 -22.94 11.53
CA SER A 105 18.44 -23.66 12.69
C SER A 105 18.23 -22.70 13.86
N ALA A 106 17.12 -22.91 14.58
CA ALA A 106 16.71 -22.15 15.75
C ALA A 106 17.66 -22.29 16.94
#